data_AF-A0A4P7ZRW4-F1
#
_entry.id   AF-A0A4P7ZRW4-F1
#
_cell.length_a   1.000
_cell.length_b   1.000
_cell.length_c   1.000
_cell.angle_alpha   90.00
_cell.angle_beta   90.00
_cell.angle_gamma   90.00
#
_symmetry.space_group_name_H-M   'P 1'
#
loop_
_entity.id
_entity.type
_entity.pdbx_description
1 polymer ?
#
loop_
_entity_poly.entity_id
_entity_poly.type
_entity_poly.pdbx_seq_one_letter_code
_entity_poly.pdbx_strand_id
1 'polypeptide(L)'
;MPLSQLEQELGIGRVDLLLLLRRLGIQPLRRGMRTLLTTEQAEQLANHVGSGASLETITAELVLDEPGQDNLPVPMGESWGEAARYAQLRLLRERLEILEALMRSGIELDSRQLCDLLDLRRLPAVQPLDDDAMGFIRMGLKFSRHQRPGQRSSWRIGRA
;
A
#
# COMPACT_ATOMS: atom_id res chain seq x y z
N MET A 1 -11.95 16.14 15.69
CA MET A 1 -12.49 15.58 14.44
C MET A 1 -11.70 14.38 13.95
N PRO A 2 -12.34 13.28 13.52
CA PRO A 2 -11.67 12.14 12.88
C PRO A 2 -11.09 12.52 11.51
N LEU A 3 -9.91 11.98 11.19
CA LEU A 3 -9.30 12.23 9.87
C LEU A 3 -10.18 11.81 8.70
N SER A 4 -10.97 10.73 8.84
CA SER A 4 -11.90 10.29 7.78
C SER A 4 -13.00 11.31 7.45
N GLN A 5 -13.40 12.11 8.43
CA GLN A 5 -14.37 13.17 8.22
C GLN A 5 -13.73 14.34 7.48
N LEU A 6 -12.47 14.67 7.81
CA LEU A 6 -11.71 15.73 7.15
C LEU A 6 -11.38 15.41 5.69
N GLU A 7 -11.12 14.15 5.37
CA GLU A 7 -10.97 13.72 3.97
C GLU A 7 -12.21 14.03 3.13
N GLN A 8 -13.39 13.79 3.71
CA GLN A 8 -14.67 14.04 3.03
C GLN A 8 -14.96 15.52 2.90
N GLU A 9 -14.72 16.30 3.96
CA GLU A 9 -14.97 17.76 3.96
C GLU A 9 -14.01 18.53 3.06
N LEU A 10 -12.74 18.11 2.99
CA LEU A 10 -11.71 18.78 2.19
C LEU A 10 -11.52 18.18 0.78
N GLY A 11 -12.12 17.02 0.50
CA GLY A 11 -11.99 16.33 -0.79
C GLY A 11 -10.57 15.85 -1.11
N ILE A 12 -9.71 15.69 -0.11
CA ILE A 12 -8.30 15.28 -0.27
C ILE A 12 -8.04 13.85 0.21
N GLY A 13 -7.08 13.17 -0.42
CA GLY A 13 -6.70 11.82 -0.03
C GLY A 13 -6.00 11.74 1.33
N ARG A 14 -6.02 10.57 1.96
CA ARG A 14 -5.34 10.30 3.26
C ARG A 14 -3.89 10.75 3.26
N VAL A 15 -3.19 10.50 2.16
CA VAL A 15 -1.76 10.78 2.00
C VAL A 15 -1.52 12.29 2.01
N ASP A 16 -2.28 13.04 1.21
CA ASP A 16 -2.16 14.49 1.12
C ASP A 16 -2.51 15.17 2.44
N LEU A 17 -3.56 14.69 3.13
CA LEU A 17 -3.94 15.17 4.45
C LEU A 17 -2.81 14.97 5.47
N LEU A 18 -2.14 13.82 5.46
CA LEU A 18 -1.01 13.54 6.36
C LEU A 18 0.23 14.40 6.03
N LEU A 19 0.48 14.68 4.75
CA LEU A 19 1.56 15.55 4.31
C LEU A 19 1.30 17.01 4.72
N LEU A 20 0.06 17.48 4.56
CA LEU A 20 -0.37 18.80 5.03
C LEU A 20 -0.24 18.94 6.55
N LEU A 21 -0.67 17.93 7.31
CA LEU A 21 -0.50 17.90 8.76
C LEU A 21 0.97 18.03 9.17
N ARG A 22 1.86 17.29 8.50
CA ARG A 22 3.30 17.37 8.73
C ARG A 22 3.87 18.75 8.39
N ARG A 23 3.43 19.35 7.27
CA ARG A 23 3.86 20.69 6.83
C ARG A 23 3.43 21.77 7.82
N LEU A 24 2.24 21.66 8.37
CA LEU A 24 1.68 22.60 9.35
C LEU A 24 2.18 22.34 10.78
N GLY A 25 3.03 21.34 10.99
CA GLY A 25 3.52 20.97 12.33
C GLY A 25 2.42 20.42 13.26
N ILE A 26 1.29 20.01 12.70
CA ILE A 26 0.14 19.53 13.46
C ILE A 26 0.33 18.06 13.80
N GLN A 27 0.41 17.75 15.09
CA GLN A 27 0.46 16.36 15.57
C GLN A 27 -0.95 15.86 15.88
N PRO A 28 -1.43 14.81 15.17
CA PRO A 28 -2.75 14.28 15.44
C PRO A 28 -2.77 13.42 16.71
N LEU A 29 -3.86 13.54 17.48
CA LEU A 29 -4.12 12.74 18.67
C LEU A 29 -4.58 11.33 18.29
N ARG A 30 -3.87 10.30 18.76
CA ARG A 30 -4.32 8.91 18.63
C ARG A 30 -5.12 8.48 19.85
N ARG A 31 -6.35 8.00 19.63
CA ARG A 31 -7.20 7.40 20.64
C ARG A 31 -7.61 6.00 20.17
N GLY A 32 -6.86 4.98 20.59
CA GLY A 32 -6.97 3.62 20.06
C GLY A 32 -6.66 3.57 18.56
N MET A 33 -7.57 3.02 17.76
CA MET A 33 -7.45 2.98 16.29
C MET A 33 -7.85 4.29 15.60
N ARG A 34 -8.37 5.28 16.35
CA ARG A 34 -8.83 6.56 15.78
C ARG A 34 -7.73 7.60 15.85
N THR A 35 -7.53 8.29 14.73
CA THR A 35 -6.65 9.47 14.66
C THR A 35 -7.54 10.70 14.55
N LEU A 36 -7.36 11.62 15.48
CA LEU A 36 -8.21 12.78 15.71
C LEU A 36 -7.37 14.07 15.63
N LEU A 37 -7.96 15.15 15.15
CA LEU A 37 -7.47 16.51 15.28
C LEU A 37 -8.35 17.32 16.22
N THR A 38 -7.82 18.38 16.81
CA THR A 38 -8.66 19.38 17.49
C THR A 38 -9.47 20.16 16.44
N THR A 39 -10.55 20.80 16.86
CA THR A 39 -11.37 21.65 15.98
C THR A 39 -10.56 22.83 15.44
N GLU A 40 -9.74 23.46 16.28
CA GLU A 40 -8.84 24.55 15.87
C GLU A 40 -7.84 24.12 14.78
N GLN A 41 -7.26 22.91 14.91
CA GLN A 41 -6.34 22.35 13.92
C GLN A 41 -7.04 22.03 12.60
N ALA A 42 -8.30 21.60 12.65
CA ALA A 42 -9.12 21.33 11.47
C ALA A 42 -9.45 22.63 10.71
N GLU A 43 -9.77 23.71 11.43
CA GLU A 43 -10.03 25.03 10.83
C GLU A 43 -8.75 25.62 10.19
N GLN A 44 -7.60 25.49 10.85
CA GLN A 44 -6.31 25.87 10.26
C GLN A 44 -6.01 25.12 8.95
N LEU A 45 -6.34 23.83 8.90
CA LEU A 45 -6.22 23.00 7.70
C LEU A 45 -7.17 23.46 6.58
N ALA A 46 -8.44 23.69 6.91
CA ALA A 46 -9.44 24.15 5.94
C ALA A 46 -9.09 25.51 5.34
N ASN A 47 -8.59 26.44 6.17
CA ASN A 47 -8.12 27.74 5.70
C ASN A 47 -6.90 27.62 4.77
N HIS A 48 -5.97 26.69 5.06
CA HIS A 48 -4.79 26.48 4.22
C HIS A 48 -5.15 25.85 2.85
N VAL A 49 -6.09 24.90 2.83
CA VAL A 49 -6.59 24.27 1.60
C VAL A 49 -7.43 25.25 0.78
N GLY A 50 -8.29 26.04 1.43
CA GLY A 50 -9.13 27.05 0.78
C GLY A 50 -8.37 28.26 0.23
N SER A 51 -7.16 28.53 0.74
CA SER A 51 -6.31 29.64 0.28
C SER A 51 -5.66 29.43 -1.09
N GLY A 52 -5.94 28.31 -1.78
CA GLY A 52 -5.40 28.06 -3.13
C GLY A 52 -3.88 27.87 -3.14
N ALA A 53 -3.28 27.48 -2.01
CA ALA A 53 -1.88 27.07 -1.99
C ALA A 53 -1.74 25.83 -2.86
N SER A 54 -1.19 26.01 -4.06
CA SER A 54 -0.80 24.95 -5.00
C SER A 54 -0.22 23.79 -4.20
N LEU A 55 -0.92 22.65 -4.22
CA LEU A 55 -0.41 21.38 -3.76
C LEU A 55 0.65 20.97 -4.78
N GLU A 56 1.83 21.59 -4.70
CA GLU A 56 3.00 21.16 -5.44
C GLU A 56 3.16 19.67 -5.19
N THR A 57 3.17 18.93 -6.29
CA THR A 57 3.17 17.48 -6.32
C THR A 57 4.42 17.01 -5.59
N ILE A 58 4.25 16.46 -4.38
CA ILE A 58 5.37 15.99 -3.57
C ILE A 58 5.94 14.75 -4.26
N THR A 59 6.95 14.95 -5.09
CA THR A 59 7.81 13.88 -5.61
C THR A 59 8.72 13.44 -4.46
N ALA A 60 8.30 12.38 -3.75
CA ALA A 60 9.18 11.72 -2.80
C ALA A 60 10.23 10.92 -3.59
N GLU A 61 11.43 11.49 -3.71
CA GLU A 61 12.57 10.80 -4.31
C GLU A 61 13.05 9.72 -3.33
N LEU A 62 12.96 8.46 -3.77
CA LEU A 62 13.44 7.29 -3.04
C LEU A 62 14.97 7.25 -3.16
N VAL A 63 15.67 7.72 -2.15
CA VAL A 63 17.12 7.52 -2.03
C VAL A 63 17.35 6.03 -1.72
N LEU A 64 17.89 5.30 -2.69
CA LEU A 64 18.37 3.93 -2.51
C LEU A 64 19.85 3.99 -2.14
N ASP A 65 20.22 3.47 -0.95
CA ASP A 65 21.63 3.30 -0.56
C ASP A 65 22.33 2.27 -1.45
N GLU A 66 23.63 2.48 -1.70
CA GLU A 66 24.47 1.72 -2.64
C GLU A 66 24.51 0.19 -2.36
N PRO A 67 24.59 -0.65 -3.42
CA PRO A 67 24.60 -2.10 -3.26
C PRO A 67 26.01 -2.58 -2.93
N GLY A 68 26.29 -2.87 -1.65
CA GLY A 68 27.60 -3.43 -1.30
C GLY A 68 27.90 -3.71 0.16
N GLN A 69 27.00 -3.38 1.10
CA GLN A 69 27.19 -3.72 2.51
C GLN A 69 25.97 -4.45 3.05
N ASP A 70 26.12 -5.77 3.24
CA ASP A 70 25.22 -6.62 4.04
C ASP A 70 25.37 -6.33 5.54
N ASN A 71 25.41 -5.05 5.92
CA ASN A 71 25.31 -4.62 7.30
C ASN A 71 23.91 -4.07 7.50
N LEU A 72 23.01 -4.96 7.91
CA LEU A 72 21.66 -4.58 8.32
C LEU A 72 21.77 -3.54 9.46
N PRO A 73 21.09 -2.39 9.37
CA PRO A 73 20.97 -1.50 10.50
C PRO A 73 20.15 -2.22 11.59
N VAL A 74 20.83 -2.70 12.62
CA VAL A 74 20.17 -3.17 13.85
C VAL A 74 19.68 -1.91 14.57
N PRO A 75 18.36 -1.75 14.80
CA PRO A 75 17.86 -0.57 15.50
C PRO A 75 18.38 -0.57 16.94
N MET A 76 19.32 0.32 17.24
CA MET A 76 19.67 0.67 18.62
C MET A 76 18.62 1.65 19.14
N GLY A 77 17.49 1.12 19.60
CA GLY A 77 16.44 1.91 20.24
C GLY A 77 15.24 1.04 20.64
N GLU A 78 14.68 1.27 21.83
CA GLU A 78 13.59 0.51 22.48
C GLU A 78 12.21 0.62 21.79
N SER A 79 12.17 0.76 20.47
CA SER A 79 10.97 0.95 19.68
C SER A 79 10.59 -0.37 18.99
N TRP A 80 9.96 -1.30 19.74
CA TRP A 80 9.39 -2.52 19.18
C TRP A 80 8.49 -2.27 17.94
N GLY A 81 7.91 -1.06 17.84
CA GLY A 81 7.13 -0.61 16.68
C GLY A 81 7.96 -0.37 15.42
N GLU A 82 9.22 0.07 15.53
CA GLU A 82 10.13 0.20 14.38
C GLU A 82 10.59 -1.17 13.89
N ALA A 83 10.97 -2.07 14.80
CA ALA A 83 11.32 -3.45 14.45
C ALA A 83 10.15 -4.17 13.73
N ALA A 84 8.91 -3.97 14.18
CA ALA A 84 7.73 -4.52 13.52
C ALA A 84 7.50 -3.93 12.11
N ARG A 85 7.74 -2.64 11.91
CA ARG A 85 7.67 -2.00 10.58
C ARG A 85 8.74 -2.55 9.64
N TYR A 86 9.98 -2.68 10.11
CA TYR A 86 11.06 -3.27 9.31
C TYR A 86 10.76 -4.73 8.94
N ALA A 87 10.23 -5.52 9.87
CA ALA A 87 9.81 -6.90 9.59
C ALA A 87 8.71 -6.95 8.52
N GLN A 88 7.71 -6.06 8.60
CA GLN A 88 6.64 -5.96 7.59
C GLN A 88 7.18 -5.55 6.21
N LEU A 89 8.10 -4.60 6.16
CA LEU A 89 8.73 -4.17 4.90
C LEU A 89 9.58 -5.28 4.29
N ARG A 90 10.32 -6.03 5.10
CA ARG A 90 11.08 -7.19 4.66
C ARG A 90 10.17 -8.28 4.09
N LEU A 91 9.10 -8.62 4.79
CA LEU A 91 8.11 -9.59 4.30
C LEU A 91 7.45 -9.13 3.00
N LEU A 92 7.19 -7.82 2.84
CA LEU A 92 6.67 -7.27 1.59
C LEU A 92 7.68 -7.42 0.44
N ARG A 93 8.96 -7.10 0.68
CA ARG A 93 10.01 -7.26 -0.32
C ARG A 93 10.14 -8.73 -0.77
N GLU A 94 10.24 -9.66 0.18
CA GLU A 94 10.33 -11.10 -0.13
C GLU A 94 9.10 -11.57 -0.94
N ARG A 95 7.90 -11.08 -0.62
CA ARG A 95 6.67 -11.37 -1.40
C ARG A 95 6.74 -10.81 -2.81
N LEU A 96 7.26 -9.60 -3.00
CA LEU A 96 7.43 -9.01 -4.34
C LEU A 96 8.44 -9.80 -5.18
N GLU A 97 9.57 -10.22 -4.57
CA GLU A 97 10.56 -11.07 -5.22
C GLU A 97 9.96 -12.41 -5.69
N ILE A 98 9.12 -13.04 -4.85
CA ILE A 98 8.37 -14.26 -5.22
C ILE A 98 7.39 -13.99 -6.37
N LEU A 99 6.63 -12.90 -6.31
CA LEU A 99 5.68 -12.53 -7.37
C LEU A 99 6.39 -12.31 -8.71
N GLU A 100 7.54 -11.64 -8.71
CA GLU A 100 8.36 -11.49 -9.91
C GLU A 100 8.89 -12.82 -10.44
N ALA A 101 9.37 -13.70 -9.56
CA ALA A 101 9.85 -15.03 -9.95
C ALA A 101 8.73 -15.87 -10.57
N LEU A 102 7.52 -15.84 -9.99
CA LEU A 102 6.34 -16.52 -10.52
C LEU A 102 5.88 -15.95 -11.87
N MET A 103 5.95 -14.62 -12.02
CA MET A 103 5.66 -13.97 -13.30
C MET A 103 6.64 -14.41 -14.39
N ARG A 104 7.95 -14.51 -14.07
CA ARG A 104 8.98 -14.94 -15.03
C ARG A 104 8.90 -16.43 -15.36
N SER A 105 8.56 -17.27 -14.38
CA SER A 105 8.50 -18.72 -14.56
C SER A 105 7.18 -19.20 -15.18
N GLY A 106 6.12 -18.39 -15.12
CA GLY A 106 4.78 -18.77 -15.60
C GLY A 106 4.09 -19.85 -14.76
N ILE A 107 4.64 -20.16 -13.57
CA ILE A 107 4.07 -21.12 -12.63
C ILE A 107 2.68 -20.65 -12.22
N GLU A 108 1.73 -21.57 -12.26
CA GLU A 108 0.36 -21.31 -11.84
C GLU A 108 0.16 -21.65 -10.37
N LEU A 109 -0.56 -20.79 -9.65
CA LEU A 109 -0.91 -20.99 -8.24
C LEU A 109 -2.37 -21.38 -8.08
N ASP A 110 -2.70 -22.18 -7.08
CA ASP A 110 -4.10 -22.34 -6.68
C ASP A 110 -4.61 -21.10 -5.91
N SER A 111 -5.93 -20.97 -5.76
CA SER A 111 -6.54 -19.81 -5.11
C SER A 111 -6.09 -19.61 -3.65
N ARG A 112 -5.73 -20.68 -2.94
CA ARG A 112 -5.29 -20.60 -1.54
C ARG A 112 -3.86 -20.10 -1.46
N GLN A 113 -2.97 -20.67 -2.27
CA GLN A 113 -1.58 -20.22 -2.39
C GLN A 113 -1.51 -18.74 -2.78
N LEU A 114 -2.37 -18.31 -3.71
CA LEU A 114 -2.44 -16.90 -4.12
C LEU A 114 -2.95 -15.99 -3.00
N CYS A 115 -3.96 -16.42 -2.24
CA CYS A 115 -4.42 -15.70 -1.05
C CYS A 115 -3.31 -15.55 -0.01
N ASP A 116 -2.60 -16.64 0.31
CA ASP A 116 -1.53 -16.66 1.31
C ASP A 116 -0.37 -15.73 0.88
N LEU A 117 0.02 -15.76 -0.40
CA LEU A 117 1.08 -14.93 -0.96
C LEU A 117 0.71 -13.43 -0.93
N LEU A 118 -0.54 -13.10 -1.24
CA LEU A 118 -1.03 -11.71 -1.28
C LEU A 118 -1.51 -11.20 0.09
N ASP A 119 -1.47 -12.06 1.12
CA ASP A 119 -1.99 -11.77 2.46
C ASP A 119 -3.49 -11.38 2.43
N LEU A 120 -4.26 -12.10 1.63
CA LEU A 120 -5.68 -11.87 1.40
C LEU A 120 -6.52 -12.97 2.03
N ARG A 121 -7.60 -12.58 2.71
CA ARG A 121 -8.61 -13.56 3.16
C ARG A 121 -9.38 -14.18 2.01
N ARG A 122 -9.55 -13.44 0.91
CA ARG A 122 -10.28 -13.85 -0.29
C ARG A 122 -9.74 -13.12 -1.52
N LEU A 123 -9.73 -13.80 -2.66
CA LEU A 123 -9.37 -13.19 -3.94
C LEU A 123 -10.40 -12.12 -4.35
N PRO A 124 -9.95 -11.04 -5.02
CA PRO A 124 -10.83 -10.05 -5.63
C PRO A 124 -11.83 -10.66 -6.63
N ALA A 125 -12.88 -9.89 -6.94
CA ALA A 125 -13.82 -10.27 -7.99
C ALA A 125 -13.12 -10.29 -9.35
N VAL A 126 -13.44 -11.31 -10.14
CA VAL A 126 -12.87 -11.53 -11.47
C VAL A 126 -13.54 -10.62 -12.47
N GLN A 127 -12.74 -9.93 -13.28
CA GLN A 127 -13.12 -8.97 -14.30
C GLN A 127 -12.41 -9.34 -15.61
N PRO A 128 -12.96 -8.95 -16.77
CA PRO A 128 -12.25 -9.09 -18.04
C PRO A 128 -10.97 -8.25 -18.05
N LEU A 129 -9.88 -8.82 -18.56
CA LEU A 129 -8.59 -8.18 -18.81
C LEU A 129 -8.36 -7.98 -20.31
N ASP A 130 -7.35 -7.20 -20.68
CA ASP A 130 -7.07 -6.77 -22.07
C ASP A 130 -6.83 -7.92 -23.08
N ASP A 131 -6.52 -9.13 -22.59
CA ASP A 131 -6.20 -10.32 -23.41
C ASP A 131 -7.34 -11.36 -23.45
N ASP A 132 -8.61 -10.94 -23.31
CA ASP A 132 -9.79 -11.81 -23.13
C ASP A 132 -9.70 -12.76 -21.90
N ALA A 133 -8.66 -12.58 -21.08
CA ALA A 133 -8.46 -13.34 -19.87
C ALA A 133 -9.36 -12.80 -18.75
N MET A 134 -9.96 -13.70 -17.97
CA MET A 134 -10.71 -13.32 -16.78
C MET A 134 -9.76 -13.28 -15.58
N GLY A 135 -9.67 -12.15 -14.88
CA GLY A 135 -8.72 -11.99 -13.78
C GLY A 135 -8.95 -10.76 -12.91
N PHE A 136 -7.91 -10.31 -12.21
CA PHE A 136 -7.93 -9.03 -11.50
C PHE A 136 -6.55 -8.39 -11.55
N ILE A 137 -6.47 -7.07 -11.32
CA ILE A 137 -5.22 -6.32 -11.26
C ILE A 137 -4.93 -5.91 -9.82
N ARG A 138 -3.70 -6.12 -9.36
CA ARG A 138 -3.25 -5.68 -8.02
C ARG A 138 -1.76 -5.44 -8.04
N MET A 139 -1.29 -4.35 -7.40
CA MET A 139 0.13 -4.00 -7.32
C MET A 139 0.82 -3.90 -8.70
N GLY A 140 0.10 -3.44 -9.74
CA GLY A 140 0.63 -3.38 -11.10
C GLY A 140 0.83 -4.74 -11.80
N LEU A 141 0.27 -5.81 -11.23
CA LEU A 141 0.31 -7.16 -11.81
C LEU A 141 -1.09 -7.63 -12.19
N LYS A 142 -1.19 -8.32 -13.33
CA LYS A 142 -2.39 -9.03 -13.80
C LYS A 142 -2.39 -10.45 -13.23
N PHE A 143 -3.49 -10.84 -12.59
CA PHE A 143 -3.72 -12.19 -12.09
C PHE A 143 -4.80 -12.85 -12.93
N SER A 144 -4.40 -13.67 -13.89
CA SER A 144 -5.29 -14.32 -14.86
C SER A 144 -5.73 -15.69 -14.37
N ARG A 145 -7.05 -15.93 -14.38
CA ARG A 145 -7.66 -17.19 -13.95
C ARG A 145 -7.67 -18.18 -15.09
N HIS A 146 -7.15 -19.37 -14.84
CA HIS A 146 -7.21 -20.51 -15.72
C HIS A 146 -8.14 -21.56 -15.10
N GLN A 147 -9.10 -22.04 -15.89
CA GLN A 147 -10.05 -23.06 -15.46
C GLN A 147 -10.02 -24.20 -16.46
N ARG A 148 -9.56 -25.36 -16.00
CA ARG A 148 -9.49 -26.59 -16.80
C ARG A 148 -10.58 -27.56 -16.33
N PRO A 149 -11.28 -28.27 -17.23
CA PRO A 149 -12.29 -29.24 -16.85
C PRO A 149 -11.73 -30.29 -15.87
N GLY A 150 -12.42 -30.51 -14.75
CA GLY A 150 -12.01 -31.47 -13.71
C GLY A 150 -10.84 -31.03 -12.83
N GLN A 151 -10.30 -29.82 -12.99
CA GLN A 151 -9.21 -29.28 -12.15
C GLN A 151 -9.68 -28.05 -11.36
N ARG A 152 -9.02 -27.81 -10.22
CA ARG A 152 -9.20 -26.57 -9.45
C ARG A 152 -8.72 -25.38 -10.29
N SER A 153 -9.35 -24.23 -10.13
CA SER A 153 -8.89 -23.01 -10.80
C SER A 153 -7.47 -22.68 -10.37
N SER A 154 -6.65 -22.34 -11.36
CA SER A 154 -5.28 -21.91 -11.18
C SER A 154 -5.12 -20.47 -11.67
N TRP A 155 -4.07 -19.81 -11.23
CA TRP A 155 -3.84 -18.39 -11.46
C TRP A 155 -2.44 -18.17 -11.98
N ARG A 156 -2.31 -17.41 -13.06
CA ARG A 156 -1.02 -16.99 -13.61
C ARG A 156 -0.83 -15.49 -13.46
N ILE A 157 0.38 -15.11 -13.08
CA ILE A 157 0.77 -13.73 -12.88
C ILE A 157 1.40 -13.20 -14.17
N GLY A 158 0.95 -12.03 -14.59
CA GLY A 158 1.48 -11.29 -15.74
C GLY A 158 1.66 -9.82 -15.39
N ARG A 159 2.30 -9.08 -16.29
CA ARG A 159 2.45 -7.64 -16.16
C ARG A 159 1.14 -6.96 -16.56
N ALA A 160 0.68 -5.99 -15.75
CA ALA A 160 -0.49 -5.19 -16.10
C ALA A 160 -0.22 -4.24 -17.25
#